data_AF-A0A7W0MSY8-F1
#
_entry.id   AF-A0A7W0MSY8-F1
#
_cell.length_a   1.000
_cell.length_b   1.000
_cell.length_c   1.000
_cell.angle_alpha   90.00
_cell.angle_beta   90.00
_cell.angle_gamma   90.00
#
_symmetry.space_group_name_H-M   'P 1'
#
loop_
_entity.id
_entity.type
_entity.pdbx_description
1 polymer ?
#
loop_
_entity_poly.entity_id
_entity_poly.type
_entity_poly.pdbx_seq_one_letter_code
_entity_poly.pdbx_strand_id
1 'polypeptide(L)'
;MAAVPITHRRVLAIALPIVLSNATIPLLGAVDTAVVGQLGQVAPIGAVGIGAIILTMIYWVFGFLRMGTTGLVAQARGAGDAAETGALLMRGVMIAAAAGVFFVAAQGAVFWGAFRLAPTSAEVEALAREYLAIRIWGAPATIAIYALTGWLIAMERTRGVLALQVLMNAVNVVLDLWFVLGLGWGVEGVATATLIAEWAGLVLGLWLCRAAFAGDQRRDWAR
;
A
#
# COMPACT_ATOMS: atom_id res chain seq x y z
N MET A 1 13.13 31.15 -13.13
CA MET A 1 11.66 30.99 -12.96
C MET A 1 11.28 31.64 -11.63
N ALA A 2 10.31 32.55 -11.60
CA ALA A 2 9.87 33.17 -10.35
C ALA A 2 9.32 32.10 -9.39
N ALA A 3 9.75 32.13 -8.12
CA ALA A 3 9.26 31.21 -7.11
C ALA A 3 7.74 31.40 -6.95
N VAL A 4 6.96 30.33 -7.18
CA VAL A 4 5.51 30.38 -7.01
C VAL A 4 5.20 30.72 -5.54
N PRO A 5 4.43 31.78 -5.25
CA PRO A 5 4.21 32.22 -3.88
C PRO A 5 3.53 31.13 -3.03
N ILE A 6 4.02 30.98 -1.80
CA ILE A 6 3.42 30.09 -0.80
C ILE A 6 2.20 30.81 -0.22
N THR A 7 1.01 30.25 -0.43
CA THR A 7 -0.25 30.81 0.05
C THR A 7 -1.01 29.79 0.89
N HIS A 8 -1.80 30.23 1.88
CA HIS A 8 -2.64 29.34 2.68
C HIS A 8 -3.56 28.47 1.81
N ARG A 9 -4.12 29.03 0.73
CA ARG A 9 -4.95 28.31 -0.23
C ARG A 9 -4.19 27.14 -0.89
N ARG A 10 -2.93 27.34 -1.29
CA ARG A 10 -2.11 26.29 -1.90
C ARG A 10 -1.75 25.20 -0.89
N VAL A 11 -1.37 25.60 0.33
CA VAL A 11 -1.09 24.64 1.42
C VAL A 11 -2.32 23.78 1.71
N LEU A 12 -3.51 24.39 1.84
CA LEU A 12 -4.76 23.66 2.05
C LEU A 12 -5.13 22.73 0.89
N ALA A 13 -4.92 23.16 -0.36
CA ALA A 13 -5.20 22.35 -1.54
C ALA A 13 -4.34 21.07 -1.62
N ILE A 14 -3.14 21.11 -1.03
CA ILE A 14 -2.23 19.96 -0.92
C ILE A 14 -2.57 19.12 0.32
N ALA A 15 -2.74 19.76 1.48
CA ALA A 15 -2.92 19.09 2.77
C ALA A 15 -4.26 18.36 2.86
N LEU A 16 -5.36 18.96 2.43
CA LEU A 16 -6.71 18.41 2.62
C LEU A 16 -6.87 17.01 1.96
N PRO A 17 -6.48 16.79 0.68
CA PRO A 17 -6.52 15.45 0.10
C PRO A 17 -5.64 14.43 0.83
N ILE A 18 -4.46 14.85 1.31
CA ILE A 18 -3.55 13.94 2.06
C ILE A 18 -4.18 13.54 3.39
N VAL A 19 -4.75 14.49 4.13
CA VAL A 19 -5.41 14.22 5.42
C VAL A 19 -6.59 13.26 5.21
N LEU A 20 -7.43 13.50 4.20
CA LEU A 20 -8.52 12.60 3.86
C LEU A 20 -8.03 11.21 3.45
N SER A 21 -6.94 11.13 2.68
CA SER A 21 -6.33 9.85 2.30
C SER A 21 -5.89 9.08 3.56
N ASN A 22 -5.13 9.71 4.45
CA ASN A 22 -4.66 9.06 5.67
C ASN A 22 -5.80 8.65 6.61
N ALA A 23 -6.87 9.44 6.68
CA ALA A 23 -8.06 9.12 7.47
C ALA A 23 -8.77 7.85 7.00
N THR A 24 -8.60 7.45 5.74
CA THR A 24 -9.22 6.24 5.20
C THR A 24 -8.38 4.98 5.42
N ILE A 25 -7.12 5.08 5.87
CA ILE A 25 -6.28 3.90 6.11
C ILE A 25 -6.84 3.01 7.24
N PRO A 26 -7.24 3.55 8.41
CA PRO A 26 -7.85 2.73 9.46
C PRO A 26 -9.22 2.15 9.08
N LEU A 27 -9.92 2.77 8.12
CA LEU A 27 -11.24 2.31 7.68
C LEU A 27 -11.17 0.94 7.03
N LEU A 28 -10.11 0.66 6.26
CA LEU A 28 -9.90 -0.64 5.62
C LEU A 28 -9.90 -1.78 6.66
N GLY A 29 -9.03 -1.69 7.67
CA GLY A 29 -8.97 -2.72 8.72
C GLY A 29 -10.22 -2.80 9.60
N ALA A 30 -10.93 -1.67 9.77
CA ALA A 30 -12.22 -1.65 10.47
C ALA A 30 -13.31 -2.38 9.69
N VAL A 31 -13.35 -2.23 8.36
CA VAL A 31 -14.29 -2.95 7.48
C VAL A 31 -13.99 -4.45 7.49
N ASP A 32 -12.73 -4.85 7.30
CA ASP A 32 -12.31 -6.26 7.37
C ASP A 32 -12.80 -6.91 8.69
N THR A 33 -12.55 -6.23 9.81
CA THR A 33 -12.97 -6.70 11.15
C THR A 33 -14.50 -6.76 11.27
N ALA A 34 -15.22 -5.75 10.77
CA ALA A 34 -16.67 -5.70 10.84
C ALA A 34 -17.34 -6.79 9.99
N VAL A 35 -16.84 -7.05 8.79
CA VAL A 35 -17.36 -8.08 7.87
C VAL A 35 -17.13 -9.47 8.46
N VAL A 36 -15.93 -9.76 8.96
CA VAL A 36 -15.64 -11.03 9.64
C VAL A 36 -16.45 -11.20 10.91
N GLY A 37 -16.72 -10.10 11.63
CA GLY A 37 -17.58 -10.11 12.81
C GLY A 37 -19.00 -10.59 12.54
N GLN A 38 -19.51 -10.43 11.31
CA GLN A 38 -20.83 -10.95 10.92
C GLN A 38 -20.88 -12.48 10.86
N LEU A 39 -19.73 -13.16 10.83
CA LEU A 39 -19.67 -14.63 10.86
C LEU A 39 -20.02 -15.22 12.23
N GLY A 40 -20.09 -14.39 13.28
CA GLY A 40 -20.47 -14.81 14.64
C GLY A 40 -19.42 -15.67 15.35
N GLN A 41 -18.19 -15.74 14.82
CA GLN A 41 -17.09 -16.54 15.35
C GLN A 41 -15.92 -15.66 15.79
N VAL A 42 -15.34 -15.98 16.94
CA VAL A 42 -14.22 -15.19 17.52
C VAL A 42 -12.89 -15.49 16.81
N ALA A 43 -12.68 -16.74 16.40
CA ALA A 43 -11.40 -17.15 15.80
C ALA A 43 -11.08 -16.43 14.47
N PRO A 44 -12.02 -16.26 13.51
CA PRO A 44 -11.78 -15.47 12.30
C PRO A 44 -11.38 -14.01 12.56
N ILE A 45 -11.99 -13.36 13.55
CA ILE A 45 -11.66 -11.98 13.94
C ILE A 45 -10.21 -11.89 14.42
N GLY A 46 -9.83 -12.83 15.31
CA GLY A 46 -8.46 -12.92 15.80
C GLY A 46 -7.45 -13.19 14.69
N ALA A 47 -7.80 -14.07 13.74
CA ALA A 47 -6.95 -14.45 12.64
C ALA A 47 -6.67 -13.30 11.66
N VAL A 48 -7.70 -12.57 11.24
CA VAL A 48 -7.54 -11.37 10.39
C VAL A 48 -6.78 -10.29 11.14
N GLY A 49 -7.08 -10.06 12.42
CA GLY A 49 -6.38 -9.07 13.24
C GLY A 49 -4.87 -9.33 13.36
N ILE A 50 -4.47 -10.54 13.77
CA ILE A 50 -3.05 -10.87 13.92
C ILE A 50 -2.34 -10.92 12.56
N GLY A 51 -2.97 -11.48 11.53
CA GLY A 51 -2.42 -11.55 10.19
C GLY A 51 -2.19 -10.17 9.58
N ALA A 52 -3.15 -9.25 9.74
CA ALA A 52 -3.01 -7.87 9.28
C ALA A 52 -1.89 -7.12 10.01
N ILE A 53 -1.76 -7.29 11.32
CA ILE A 53 -0.68 -6.65 12.10
C ILE A 53 0.69 -7.16 11.67
N ILE A 54 0.85 -8.48 11.49
CA ILE A 54 2.11 -9.09 11.04
C ILE A 54 2.57 -8.45 9.72
N LEU A 55 1.70 -8.43 8.70
CA LEU A 55 2.04 -7.86 7.40
C LEU A 55 2.24 -6.35 7.46
N THR A 56 1.42 -5.64 8.25
CA THR A 56 1.56 -4.20 8.44
C THR A 56 2.94 -3.87 8.99
N MET A 57 3.41 -4.57 10.02
CA MET A 57 4.73 -4.35 10.60
C MET A 57 5.86 -4.62 9.59
N ILE A 58 5.74 -5.71 8.82
CA ILE A 58 6.72 -6.07 7.79
C ILE A 58 6.80 -4.99 6.71
N TYR A 59 5.65 -4.55 6.19
CA TYR A 59 5.59 -3.56 5.12
C TYR A 59 5.92 -2.15 5.61
N TRP A 60 5.61 -1.82 6.87
CA TRP A 60 5.83 -0.49 7.43
C TRP A 60 7.32 -0.08 7.42
N VAL A 61 8.25 -1.03 7.52
CA VAL A 61 9.69 -0.78 7.38
C VAL A 61 10.00 -0.10 6.05
N PHE A 62 9.23 -0.37 4.98
CA PHE A 62 9.38 0.25 3.67
C PHE A 62 8.70 1.63 3.55
N GLY A 63 8.12 2.15 4.64
CA GLY A 63 7.59 3.51 4.69
C GLY A 63 8.64 4.59 4.34
N PHE A 64 9.94 4.26 4.46
CA PHE A 64 11.03 5.12 3.97
C PHE A 64 10.92 5.40 2.46
N LEU A 65 10.38 4.49 1.65
CA LEU A 65 10.17 4.73 0.22
C LEU A 65 9.24 5.93 0.02
N ARG A 66 8.18 6.05 0.83
CA ARG A 66 7.26 7.20 0.74
C ARG A 66 7.98 8.50 1.07
N MET A 67 8.63 8.58 2.23
CA MET A 67 9.25 9.82 2.69
C MET A 67 10.50 10.18 1.88
N GLY A 68 11.33 9.20 1.54
CA GLY A 68 12.54 9.33 0.74
C GLY A 68 12.25 9.75 -0.70
N THR A 69 11.32 9.08 -1.39
CA THR A 69 10.89 9.48 -2.73
C THR A 69 10.27 10.88 -2.71
N THR A 70 9.49 11.24 -1.68
CA THR A 70 8.92 12.60 -1.59
C THR A 70 10.01 13.67 -1.59
N GLY A 71 11.04 13.52 -0.75
CA GLY A 71 12.11 14.50 -0.62
C GLY A 71 12.98 14.61 -1.87
N LEU A 72 13.48 13.46 -2.36
CA LEU A 72 14.39 13.42 -3.51
C LEU A 72 13.72 13.91 -4.80
N VAL A 73 12.47 13.50 -5.04
CA VAL A 73 11.72 13.93 -6.23
C VAL A 73 11.37 15.42 -6.16
N ALA A 74 11.05 15.95 -4.97
CA ALA A 74 10.80 17.38 -4.80
C ALA A 74 12.06 18.22 -5.09
N GLN A 75 13.23 17.74 -4.68
CA GLN A 75 14.52 18.38 -4.98
C GLN A 75 14.82 18.35 -6.49
N ALA A 76 14.73 17.18 -7.14
CA ALA A 76 14.93 17.04 -8.58
C ALA A 76 13.96 17.93 -9.39
N ARG A 77 12.68 17.95 -8.99
CA ARG A 77 11.67 18.83 -9.58
C ARG A 77 12.03 20.31 -9.40
N GLY A 78 12.49 20.70 -8.21
CA GLY A 78 12.94 22.07 -7.92
C GLY A 78 14.16 22.50 -8.76
N ALA A 79 15.04 21.55 -9.08
CA ALA A 79 16.19 21.75 -9.96
C ALA A 79 15.83 21.74 -11.46
N GLY A 80 14.58 21.45 -11.82
CA GLY A 80 14.16 21.31 -13.22
C GLY A 80 14.59 20.00 -13.89
N ASP A 81 15.08 19.03 -13.10
CA ASP A 81 15.57 17.75 -13.61
C ASP A 81 14.42 16.73 -13.74
N ALA A 82 13.68 16.83 -14.84
CA ALA A 82 12.55 15.94 -15.09
C ALA A 82 12.96 14.47 -15.27
N ALA A 83 14.17 14.20 -15.77
CA ALA A 83 14.65 12.84 -15.96
C ALA A 83 14.88 12.14 -14.62
N GLU A 84 15.52 12.84 -13.67
CA GLU A 84 15.78 12.29 -12.33
C GLU A 84 14.49 12.06 -11.53
N THR A 85 13.45 12.89 -11.71
CA THR A 85 12.15 12.62 -11.06
C THR A 85 11.56 11.26 -11.46
N GLY A 86 11.78 10.83 -12.71
CA GLY A 86 11.36 9.53 -13.21
C GLY A 86 12.26 8.39 -12.74
N ALA A 87 13.58 8.60 -12.77
CA ALA A 87 14.57 7.62 -12.31
C ALA A 87 14.37 7.27 -10.83
N LEU A 88 14.12 8.26 -9.97
CA LEU A 88 13.82 8.06 -8.54
C LEU A 88 12.58 7.20 -8.31
N LEU A 89 11.51 7.41 -9.10
CA LEU A 89 10.33 6.55 -9.00
C LEU A 89 10.65 5.12 -9.44
N MET A 90 11.35 4.96 -10.56
CA MET A 90 11.73 3.64 -11.09
C MET A 90 12.54 2.86 -10.04
N ARG A 91 13.52 3.51 -9.41
CA ARG A 91 14.32 2.94 -8.30
C ARG A 91 13.43 2.48 -7.15
N GLY A 92 12.49 3.33 -6.73
CA GLY A 92 11.53 2.98 -5.67
C GLY A 92 10.67 1.76 -6.02
N VAL A 93 10.15 1.69 -7.26
CA VAL A 93 9.33 0.56 -7.74
C VAL A 93 10.17 -0.71 -7.88
N MET A 94 11.43 -0.62 -8.33
CA MET A 94 12.34 -1.77 -8.39
C MET A 94 12.69 -2.32 -7.01
N ILE A 95 12.97 -1.44 -6.04
CA ILE A 95 13.17 -1.84 -4.64
C ILE A 95 11.92 -2.55 -4.11
N ALA A 96 10.74 -2.01 -4.39
CA ALA A 96 9.48 -2.62 -3.99
C ALA A 96 9.26 -4.01 -4.62
N ALA A 97 9.55 -4.15 -5.91
CA ALA A 97 9.45 -5.44 -6.61
C ALA A 97 10.43 -6.47 -6.02
N ALA A 98 11.69 -6.09 -5.81
CA ALA A 98 12.70 -6.95 -5.21
C ALA A 98 12.34 -7.37 -3.79
N ALA A 99 11.89 -6.42 -2.96
CA ALA A 99 11.43 -6.69 -1.60
C ALA A 99 10.18 -7.59 -1.58
N GLY A 100 9.21 -7.33 -2.46
CA GLY A 100 8.01 -8.13 -2.58
C GLY A 100 8.32 -9.58 -2.97
N VAL A 101 9.16 -9.78 -3.99
CA VAL A 101 9.63 -11.13 -4.39
C VAL A 101 10.38 -11.81 -3.24
N PHE A 102 11.23 -11.08 -2.52
CA PHE A 102 11.93 -11.61 -1.35
C PHE A 102 10.94 -12.11 -0.28
N PHE A 103 9.90 -11.35 0.07
CA PHE A 103 8.93 -11.79 1.07
C PHE A 103 8.08 -12.96 0.62
N VAL A 104 7.68 -13.01 -0.65
CA VAL A 104 6.96 -14.16 -1.21
C VAL A 104 7.83 -15.42 -1.15
N ALA A 105 9.11 -15.33 -1.50
CA ALA A 105 10.04 -16.45 -1.41
C ALA A 105 10.34 -16.85 0.04
N ALA A 106 10.45 -15.89 0.95
CA ALA A 106 10.78 -16.10 2.36
C ALA A 106 9.55 -16.38 3.25
N GLN A 107 8.35 -16.51 2.67
CA GLN A 107 7.08 -16.54 3.42
C GLN A 107 7.05 -17.57 4.55
N GLY A 108 7.63 -18.77 4.34
CA GLY A 108 7.67 -19.82 5.36
C GLY A 108 8.46 -19.41 6.61
N ALA A 109 9.63 -18.77 6.41
CA ALA A 109 10.46 -18.27 7.50
C ALA A 109 9.80 -17.05 8.19
N VAL A 110 9.18 -16.17 7.40
CA VAL A 110 8.44 -15.01 7.91
C VAL A 110 7.30 -15.44 8.82
N PHE A 111 6.46 -16.37 8.36
CA PHE A 111 5.30 -16.84 9.15
C PHE A 111 5.76 -17.60 10.39
N TRP A 112 6.78 -18.46 10.27
CA TRP A 112 7.35 -19.15 11.41
C TRP A 112 7.86 -18.17 12.49
N GLY A 113 8.61 -17.14 12.09
CA GLY A 113 9.10 -16.11 13.00
C GLY A 113 7.98 -15.29 13.62
N ALA A 114 6.96 -14.93 12.84
CA ALA A 114 5.82 -14.16 13.31
C ALA A 114 5.03 -14.89 14.42
N PHE A 115 4.69 -16.17 14.22
CA PHE A 115 3.95 -16.95 15.23
C PHE A 115 4.80 -17.34 16.45
N ARG A 116 6.13 -17.36 16.32
CA ARG A 116 7.04 -17.48 17.48
C ARG A 116 7.00 -16.24 18.37
N LEU A 117 6.87 -15.05 17.79
CA LEU A 117 6.84 -13.78 18.51
C LEU A 117 5.45 -13.44 19.06
N ALA A 118 4.40 -13.83 18.34
CA ALA A 118 3.01 -13.60 18.72
C ALA A 118 2.22 -14.92 18.71
N PRO A 119 2.40 -15.79 19.73
CA PRO A 119 1.66 -17.05 19.82
C PRO A 119 0.15 -16.79 19.99
N THR A 120 -0.67 -17.62 19.35
CA THR A 120 -2.14 -17.57 19.41
C THR A 120 -2.71 -18.96 19.67
N SER A 121 -4.04 -19.09 19.78
CA SER A 121 -4.66 -20.43 19.83
C SER A 121 -4.45 -21.16 18.50
N ALA A 122 -4.44 -22.50 18.54
CA ALA A 122 -4.20 -23.31 17.33
C ALA A 122 -5.20 -23.02 16.20
N GLU A 123 -6.46 -22.74 16.55
CA GLU A 123 -7.51 -22.37 15.60
C GLU A 123 -7.24 -21.01 14.93
N VAL A 124 -6.89 -19.99 15.72
CA VAL A 124 -6.55 -18.65 15.21
C VAL A 124 -5.30 -18.71 14.34
N GLU A 125 -4.29 -19.47 14.76
CA GLU A 125 -3.05 -19.63 14.02
C GLU A 125 -3.28 -20.29 12.65
N ALA A 126 -4.11 -21.34 12.57
CA ALA A 126 -4.42 -22.00 11.32
C ALA A 126 -5.09 -21.05 10.31
N LEU A 127 -6.10 -20.31 10.75
CA LEU A 127 -6.79 -19.31 9.93
C LEU A 127 -5.88 -18.14 9.56
N ALA A 128 -5.02 -17.69 10.49
CA ALA A 128 -4.07 -16.61 10.23
C ALA A 128 -3.01 -17.04 9.21
N ARG A 129 -2.57 -18.30 9.22
CA ARG A 129 -1.65 -18.83 8.20
C ARG A 129 -2.28 -18.81 6.81
N GLU A 130 -3.56 -19.17 6.71
CA GLU A 130 -4.33 -19.10 5.45
C GLU A 130 -4.46 -17.66 4.95
N TYR A 131 -4.83 -16.74 5.85
CA TYR A 131 -4.85 -15.30 5.56
C TYR A 131 -3.50 -14.79 5.04
N LEU A 132 -2.43 -15.10 5.76
CA LEU A 132 -1.06 -14.65 5.44
C LEU A 132 -0.56 -15.22 4.11
N ALA A 133 -0.84 -16.50 3.83
CA ALA A 133 -0.43 -17.16 2.59
C ALA A 133 -1.02 -16.51 1.34
N ILE A 134 -2.22 -15.94 1.44
CA ILE A 134 -2.84 -15.17 0.37
C ILE A 134 -2.25 -13.76 0.33
N ARG A 135 -2.24 -13.07 1.46
CA ARG A 135 -1.90 -11.65 1.54
C ARG A 135 -0.43 -11.34 1.28
N ILE A 136 0.48 -12.30 1.48
CA ILE A 136 1.92 -12.10 1.20
C ILE A 136 2.19 -11.75 -0.28
N TRP A 137 1.34 -12.20 -1.20
CA TRP A 137 1.39 -11.85 -2.62
C TRP A 137 1.06 -10.38 -2.90
N GLY A 138 0.51 -9.67 -1.90
CA GLY A 138 0.30 -8.21 -1.95
C GLY A 138 1.57 -7.41 -1.67
N ALA A 139 2.64 -8.04 -1.14
CA ALA A 139 3.88 -7.35 -0.78
C ALA A 139 4.46 -6.46 -1.91
N PRO A 140 4.59 -6.93 -3.17
CA PRO A 140 5.13 -6.09 -4.23
C PRO A 140 4.26 -4.85 -4.48
N ALA A 141 2.93 -5.01 -4.44
CA ALA A 141 1.99 -3.94 -4.70
C ALA A 141 1.99 -2.90 -3.57
N THR A 142 1.84 -3.34 -2.32
CA THR A 142 1.76 -2.45 -1.15
C THR A 142 3.05 -1.67 -0.95
N ILE A 143 4.21 -2.31 -1.13
CA ILE A 143 5.50 -1.62 -1.01
C ILE A 143 5.69 -0.60 -2.15
N ALA A 144 5.27 -0.93 -3.39
CA ALA A 144 5.37 -0.02 -4.52
C ALA A 144 4.44 1.20 -4.38
N ILE A 145 3.27 1.01 -3.75
CA ILE A 145 2.33 2.09 -3.44
C ILE A 145 2.99 3.14 -2.52
N TYR A 146 3.94 2.79 -1.65
CA TYR A 146 4.69 3.79 -0.89
C TYR A 146 5.51 4.72 -1.79
N ALA A 147 6.27 4.17 -2.73
CA ALA A 147 7.07 4.96 -3.68
C ALA A 147 6.16 5.82 -4.59
N LEU A 148 5.08 5.23 -5.12
CA LEU A 148 4.10 5.93 -5.96
C LEU A 148 3.43 7.09 -5.21
N THR A 149 3.03 6.86 -3.96
CA THR A 149 2.45 7.89 -3.10
C THR A 149 3.45 9.01 -2.84
N GLY A 150 4.70 8.67 -2.51
CA GLY A 150 5.75 9.67 -2.28
C GLY A 150 6.00 10.53 -3.52
N TRP A 151 6.06 9.92 -4.69
CA TRP A 151 6.21 10.64 -5.96
C TRP A 151 5.02 11.56 -6.25
N LEU A 152 3.77 11.08 -6.05
CA LEU A 152 2.58 11.90 -6.24
C LEU A 152 2.55 13.11 -5.31
N ILE A 153 3.01 12.94 -4.06
CA ILE A 153 3.12 14.05 -3.09
C ILE A 153 4.17 15.07 -3.56
N ALA A 154 5.37 14.61 -3.97
CA ALA A 154 6.43 15.49 -4.48
C ALA A 154 6.01 16.28 -5.73
N MET A 155 5.19 15.65 -6.58
CA MET A 155 4.64 16.28 -7.77
C MET A 155 3.41 17.17 -7.48
N GLU A 156 3.05 17.38 -6.21
CA GLU A 156 1.86 18.11 -5.75
C GLU A 156 0.54 17.56 -6.34
N ARG A 157 0.52 16.27 -6.70
CA ARG A 157 -0.63 15.55 -7.26
C ARG A 157 -1.41 14.82 -6.18
N THR A 158 -1.71 15.51 -5.07
CA THR A 158 -2.31 14.92 -3.86
C THR A 158 -3.73 14.38 -4.08
N ARG A 159 -4.47 14.91 -5.06
CA ARG A 159 -5.74 14.30 -5.51
C ARG A 159 -5.56 12.87 -6.03
N GLY A 160 -4.40 12.57 -6.63
CA GLY A 160 -4.06 11.22 -7.06
C GLY A 160 -3.85 10.27 -5.88
N VAL A 161 -3.26 10.75 -4.79
CA VAL A 161 -3.12 9.98 -3.54
C VAL A 161 -4.50 9.63 -2.97
N LEU A 162 -5.40 10.62 -2.93
CA LEU A 162 -6.78 10.40 -2.49
C LEU A 162 -7.52 9.41 -3.39
N ALA A 163 -7.41 9.56 -4.71
CA ALA A 163 -8.04 8.64 -5.66
C ALA A 163 -7.53 7.20 -5.49
N LEU A 164 -6.23 7.03 -5.27
CA LEU A 164 -5.62 5.71 -5.02
C LEU A 164 -6.21 5.08 -3.76
N GLN A 165 -6.25 5.83 -2.66
CA GLN A 165 -6.73 5.30 -1.39
C GLN A 165 -8.25 5.04 -1.39
N VAL A 166 -9.04 5.89 -2.04
CA VAL A 166 -10.49 5.69 -2.21
C VAL A 166 -10.77 4.47 -3.08
N LEU A 167 -10.04 4.28 -4.19
CA LEU A 167 -10.20 3.10 -5.04
C LEU A 167 -9.91 1.82 -4.24
N MET A 168 -8.79 1.77 -3.53
CA MET A 168 -8.41 0.59 -2.75
C MET A 168 -9.48 0.25 -1.71
N ASN A 169 -9.93 1.23 -0.92
CA ASN A 169 -10.99 1.00 0.06
C ASN A 169 -12.30 0.56 -0.60
N ALA A 170 -12.70 1.20 -1.70
CA ALA A 170 -13.94 0.85 -2.39
C ALA A 170 -13.91 -0.59 -2.95
N VAL A 171 -12.80 -0.98 -3.59
CA VAL A 171 -12.61 -2.34 -4.11
C VAL A 171 -12.61 -3.34 -2.97
N ASN A 172 -11.87 -3.09 -1.88
CA ASN A 172 -11.82 -3.99 -0.73
C ASN A 172 -13.22 -4.14 -0.09
N VAL A 173 -13.90 -3.05 0.27
CA VAL A 173 -15.24 -3.10 0.87
C VAL A 173 -16.24 -3.88 0.01
N VAL A 174 -16.27 -3.61 -1.31
CA VAL A 174 -17.21 -4.28 -2.22
C VAL A 174 -16.90 -5.78 -2.28
N LEU A 175 -15.62 -6.15 -2.38
CA LEU A 175 -15.22 -7.54 -2.46
C LEU A 175 -15.33 -8.27 -1.12
N ASP A 176 -15.12 -7.62 0.03
CA ASP A 176 -15.33 -8.23 1.35
C ASP A 176 -16.79 -8.60 1.54
N LEU A 177 -17.70 -7.65 1.28
CA LEU A 177 -19.13 -7.91 1.38
C LEU A 177 -19.55 -9.03 0.43
N TRP A 178 -19.00 -9.05 -0.78
CA TRP A 178 -19.36 -10.06 -1.77
C TRP A 178 -18.77 -11.43 -1.44
N PHE A 179 -17.46 -11.54 -1.22
CA PHE A 179 -16.80 -12.82 -0.96
C PHE A 179 -17.23 -13.40 0.38
N VAL A 180 -17.32 -12.57 1.42
CA VAL A 180 -17.63 -13.07 2.77
C VAL A 180 -19.11 -13.30 2.97
N LEU A 181 -19.95 -12.28 2.74
CA LEU A 181 -21.38 -12.39 3.02
C LEU A 181 -22.17 -12.99 1.84
N GLY A 182 -21.71 -12.78 0.61
CA GLY A 182 -22.37 -13.29 -0.59
C GLY A 182 -21.95 -14.72 -0.96
N LEU A 183 -20.64 -15.00 -0.99
CA LEU A 183 -20.11 -16.33 -1.35
C LEU A 183 -19.85 -17.23 -0.13
N GLY A 184 -19.94 -16.69 1.09
CA GLY A 184 -19.68 -17.43 2.32
C GLY A 184 -18.20 -17.74 2.57
N TRP A 185 -17.29 -17.05 1.88
CA TRP A 185 -15.84 -17.25 2.07
C TRP A 185 -15.43 -16.58 3.39
N GLY A 186 -14.86 -17.33 4.33
CA GLY A 186 -14.47 -16.76 5.63
C GLY A 186 -13.23 -15.86 5.55
N VAL A 187 -12.19 -16.23 6.27
CA VAL A 187 -10.93 -15.48 6.34
C VAL A 187 -10.25 -15.34 4.97
N GLU A 188 -10.34 -16.37 4.13
CA GLU A 188 -9.86 -16.36 2.74
C GLU A 188 -10.55 -15.26 1.89
N GLY A 189 -11.84 -15.02 2.12
CA GLY A 189 -12.61 -14.01 1.39
C GLY A 189 -12.03 -12.62 1.61
N VAL A 190 -11.82 -12.25 2.88
CA VAL A 190 -11.19 -10.97 3.25
C VAL A 190 -9.77 -10.89 2.70
N ALA A 191 -8.99 -11.98 2.87
CA ALA A 191 -7.62 -12.01 2.40
C ALA A 191 -7.51 -11.69 0.89
N THR A 192 -8.40 -12.31 0.10
CA THR A 192 -8.44 -12.18 -1.35
C THR A 192 -8.96 -10.81 -1.77
N ALA A 193 -10.00 -10.29 -1.12
CA ALA A 193 -10.56 -8.98 -1.39
C ALA A 193 -9.53 -7.86 -1.19
N THR A 194 -8.81 -7.87 -0.06
CA THR A 194 -7.75 -6.89 0.19
C THR A 194 -6.59 -7.05 -0.79
N LEU A 195 -6.23 -8.29 -1.18
CA LEU A 195 -5.16 -8.53 -2.16
C LEU A 195 -5.51 -7.90 -3.52
N ILE A 196 -6.74 -8.12 -4.00
CA ILE A 196 -7.21 -7.53 -5.26
C ILE A 196 -7.22 -5.99 -5.17
N ALA A 197 -7.64 -5.44 -4.03
CA ALA A 197 -7.63 -4.00 -3.80
C ALA A 197 -6.22 -3.39 -3.89
N GLU A 198 -5.21 -4.03 -3.31
CA GLU A 198 -3.81 -3.58 -3.38
C GLU A 198 -3.28 -3.59 -4.81
N TRP A 199 -3.54 -4.66 -5.57
CA TRP A 199 -3.14 -4.74 -6.96
C TRP A 199 -3.88 -3.72 -7.84
N ALA A 200 -5.17 -3.48 -7.60
CA ALA A 200 -5.91 -2.41 -8.25
C ALA A 200 -5.32 -1.02 -7.94
N GLY A 201 -4.94 -0.79 -6.67
CA GLY A 201 -4.23 0.41 -6.22
C GLY A 201 -2.89 0.60 -6.93
N LEU A 202 -2.11 -0.47 -7.09
CA LEU A 202 -0.84 -0.44 -7.83
C LEU A 202 -1.06 -0.05 -9.30
N VAL A 203 -2.02 -0.69 -9.98
CA VAL A 203 -2.33 -0.39 -11.39
C VAL A 203 -2.73 1.08 -11.56
N LEU A 204 -3.62 1.58 -10.71
CA LEU A 204 -4.00 3.00 -10.74
C LEU A 204 -2.81 3.91 -10.44
N GLY A 205 -1.99 3.57 -9.45
CA GLY A 205 -0.81 4.35 -9.08
C GLY A 205 0.20 4.45 -10.23
N LEU A 206 0.52 3.33 -10.88
CA LEU A 206 1.38 3.30 -12.06
C LEU A 206 0.80 4.16 -13.20
N TRP A 207 -0.51 4.06 -13.45
CA TRP A 207 -1.18 4.88 -14.46
C TRP A 207 -1.13 6.38 -14.11
N LEU A 208 -1.39 6.75 -12.86
CA LEU A 208 -1.28 8.13 -12.39
C LEU A 208 0.14 8.64 -12.58
N CYS A 209 1.16 7.83 -12.29
CA CYS A 209 2.57 8.18 -12.41
C CYS A 209 3.15 7.99 -13.82
N ARG A 210 2.36 7.63 -14.85
CA ARG A 210 2.85 7.30 -16.20
C ARG A 210 3.78 8.34 -16.84
N ALA A 211 3.60 9.62 -16.51
CA ALA A 211 4.46 10.69 -17.00
C ALA A 211 5.92 10.53 -16.54
N ALA A 212 6.15 9.94 -15.37
CA ALA A 212 7.48 9.60 -14.88
C ALA A 212 8.21 8.59 -15.78
N PHE A 213 7.47 7.77 -16.53
CA PHE A 213 8.00 6.73 -17.41
C PHE A 213 8.18 7.19 -18.86
N ALA A 214 7.74 8.39 -19.24
CA ALA A 214 7.75 8.87 -20.63
C ALA A 214 9.02 9.64 -21.07
N GLY A 215 10.00 9.86 -20.17
CA GLY A 215 11.21 10.65 -20.44
C GLY A 215 12.47 9.80 -20.69
N ASP A 216 13.61 10.47 -20.96
CA ASP A 216 14.92 9.84 -21.09
C ASP A 216 15.54 9.55 -19.72
N GLN A 217 14.90 8.68 -18.91
CA GLN A 217 15.41 8.37 -17.57
C GLN A 217 16.79 7.71 -17.61
N ARG A 218 17.20 7.16 -18.77
CA ARG A 218 18.49 6.51 -18.98
C ARG A 218 19.68 7.45 -18.73
N ARG A 219 19.50 8.77 -18.86
CA ARG A 219 20.57 9.75 -18.63
C ARG A 219 21.06 9.80 -17.19
N ASP A 220 20.19 9.59 -16.22
CA ASP A 220 20.53 9.71 -14.79
C ASP A 220 20.62 8.36 -14.06
N TRP A 221 20.49 7.23 -14.77
CA TRP A 221 20.69 5.90 -14.17
C TRP A 221 22.08 5.71 -13.53
N ALA A 222 23.10 6.41 -14.04
CA ALA A 222 24.49 6.33 -13.59
C ALA A 222 24.84 7.24 -12.39
N ARG A 223 23.92 8.10 -11.94
CA ARG A 223 24.06 8.93 -10.74
C ARG A 223 23.43 8.27 -9.53
#